data_AF-H2Z013-F1
#
_entry.id   AF-H2Z013-F1
#
_cell.length_a   1.000
_cell.length_b   1.000
_cell.length_c   1.000
_cell.angle_alpha   90.00
_cell.angle_beta   90.00
_cell.angle_gamma   90.00
#
_symmetry.space_group_name_H-M   'P 1'
#
loop_
_entity.id
_entity.type
_entity.pdbx_description
1 polymer ?
#
loop_
_entity_poly.entity_id
_entity_poly.type
_entity_poly.pdbx_seq_one_letter_code
_entity_poly.pdbx_strand_id
1 'polypeptide(L)'
;MVDEYEPVLPVFLVEPTDQYVVKNTPARITCKVASANEVHFKCNNRWLSNPTSRSSESEDPATGNKITTITIEVTRNNLDSFFAPYTYWCQCVAW
;
A
#
# COMPACT_ATOMS: atom_id res chain seq x y z
N MET A 1 31.44 22.31 5.11
CA MET A 1 30.93 20.99 4.67
C MET A 1 29.62 20.81 5.39
N VAL A 2 28.54 21.29 4.77
CA VAL A 2 27.19 21.03 5.25
C VAL A 2 26.79 19.76 4.51
N ASP A 3 26.84 18.63 5.20
CA ASP A 3 26.14 17.44 4.72
C ASP A 3 24.67 17.78 4.91
N GLU A 4 24.03 18.20 3.82
CA GLU A 4 22.62 18.55 3.78
C GLU A 4 21.86 17.23 3.96
N TYR A 5 21.54 16.88 5.20
CA TYR A 5 20.71 15.73 5.52
C TYR A 5 19.27 16.05 5.10
N GLU A 6 19.05 16.07 3.79
CA GLU A 6 17.74 16.04 3.18
C GLU A 6 17.06 14.77 3.68
N PRO A 7 15.97 14.88 4.47
CA PRO A 7 15.23 13.70 4.89
C PRO A 7 14.75 12.99 3.63
N VAL A 8 15.19 11.75 3.42
CA VAL A 8 14.80 10.97 2.25
C VAL A 8 13.31 10.67 2.38
N LEU A 9 12.49 11.43 1.65
CA LEU A 9 11.05 11.25 1.66
C LEU A 9 10.68 9.93 0.96
N PRO A 10 9.65 9.22 1.44
CA PRO A 10 9.12 8.05 0.76
C PRO A 10 8.76 8.34 -0.68
N VAL A 11 9.35 7.60 -1.61
CA VAL A 11 9.06 7.71 -3.04
C VAL A 11 8.16 6.57 -3.46
N PHE A 12 6.95 6.88 -3.92
CA PHE A 12 6.02 5.88 -4.44
C PHE A 12 6.45 5.48 -5.85
N LEU A 13 6.99 4.26 -5.97
CA LEU A 13 7.40 3.67 -7.25
C LEU A 13 6.20 3.08 -8.01
N VAL A 14 5.22 2.54 -7.28
CA VAL A 14 3.96 2.03 -7.83
C VAL A 14 2.84 2.48 -6.92
N GLU A 15 1.95 3.30 -7.47
CA GLU A 15 0.74 3.75 -6.81
C GLU A 15 -0.40 2.73 -6.97
N PRO A 16 -1.30 2.62 -5.97
CA PRO A 16 -2.47 1.76 -6.08
C PRO A 16 -3.40 2.27 -7.19
N THR A 17 -3.88 1.35 -8.02
CA THR A 17 -4.85 1.63 -9.08
C THR A 17 -6.25 1.14 -8.69
N ASP A 18 -7.27 1.73 -9.29
CA ASP A 18 -8.65 1.27 -9.12
C ASP A 18 -8.80 -0.15 -9.68
N GLN A 19 -9.40 -1.02 -8.86
CA GLN A 19 -9.59 -2.44 -9.17
C GLN A 19 -11.04 -2.84 -8.88
N TYR A 20 -11.52 -3.87 -9.59
CA TYR A 20 -12.90 -4.35 -9.47
C TYR A 20 -12.94 -5.80 -9.01
N VAL A 21 -13.79 -6.08 -8.03
CA VAL A 21 -14.11 -7.46 -7.63
C VAL A 21 -15.12 -8.03 -8.61
N VAL A 22 -14.70 -9.01 -9.41
CA VAL A 22 -15.58 -9.68 -10.37
C VAL A 22 -16.01 -11.03 -9.80
N LYS A 23 -17.31 -11.17 -9.50
CA LYS A 23 -17.89 -12.38 -8.90
C LYS A 23 -17.19 -12.73 -7.57
N ASN A 24 -16.46 -13.84 -7.52
CA ASN A 24 -15.74 -14.33 -6.34
C ASN A 24 -14.21 -14.17 -6.48
N THR A 25 -13.75 -13.45 -7.50
CA THR A 25 -12.32 -13.18 -7.69
C THR A 25 -11.94 -11.92 -6.90
N PRO A 26 -11.05 -12.02 -5.90
CA PRO A 26 -10.62 -10.85 -5.13
C PRO A 26 -9.83 -9.87 -6.00
N ALA A 27 -10.01 -8.59 -5.73
CA ALA A 27 -9.21 -7.52 -6.33
C ALA A 27 -7.89 -7.39 -5.56
N ARG A 28 -6.76 -7.49 -6.27
CA ARG A 28 -5.42 -7.34 -5.70
C ARG A 28 -4.93 -5.92 -5.91
N ILE A 29 -4.58 -5.24 -4.82
CA ILE A 29 -4.04 -3.88 -4.85
C ILE A 29 -2.62 -3.93 -4.32
N THR A 30 -1.68 -3.38 -5.06
CA THR A 30 -0.25 -3.36 -4.72
C THR A 30 0.25 -1.92 -4.68
N CYS A 31 1.13 -1.65 -3.73
CA CYS A 31 1.84 -0.39 -3.58
C CYS A 31 3.33 -0.68 -3.39
N LYS A 32 4.20 0.07 -4.07
CA LYS A 32 5.66 -0.03 -3.91
C LYS A 32 6.22 1.32 -3.52
N VAL A 33 7.01 1.35 -2.46
CA VAL A 33 7.58 2.58 -1.91
C VAL A 33 9.07 2.37 -1.68
N ALA A 34 9.89 3.30 -2.15
CA ALA A 34 11.31 3.38 -1.83
C ALA A 34 11.55 4.35 -0.66
N SER A 35 12.57 4.08 0.13
CA SER A 35 13.04 4.95 1.21
C SER A 35 11.95 5.25 2.25
N ALA A 36 11.28 4.21 2.73
CA ALA A 36 10.29 4.29 3.80
C ALA A 36 10.63 3.32 4.92
N ASN A 37 10.41 3.75 6.17
CA ASN A 37 10.59 2.89 7.33
C ASN A 37 9.44 1.89 7.42
N GLU A 38 8.22 2.38 7.21
CA GLU A 38 6.99 1.59 7.25
C GLU A 38 6.04 1.96 6.11
N VAL A 39 5.27 0.97 5.64
CA VAL A 39 4.25 1.17 4.61
C VAL A 39 2.99 0.40 5.02
N HIS A 40 1.85 1.07 5.01
CA HIS A 40 0.57 0.51 5.43
C HIS A 40 -0.55 0.89 4.47
N PHE A 41 -1.58 0.04 4.39
CA PHE A 41 -2.82 0.37 3.72
C PHE A 41 -3.86 0.86 4.72
N LYS A 42 -4.56 1.93 4.35
CA LYS A 42 -5.73 2.46 5.04
C LYS A 42 -6.94 2.37 4.12
N CYS A 43 -7.88 1.48 4.41
CA CYS A 43 -9.11 1.31 3.64
C CYS A 43 -10.31 1.82 4.42
N ASN A 44 -11.12 2.69 3.82
CA ASN A 44 -12.25 3.36 4.47
C ASN A 44 -11.90 3.91 5.87
N ASN A 45 -10.77 4.61 5.95
CA ASN A 45 -10.19 5.16 7.17
C ASN A 45 -9.74 4.16 8.24
N ARG A 46 -9.68 2.85 7.95
CA ARG A 46 -9.17 1.82 8.87
C ARG A 46 -7.83 1.28 8.40
N TRP A 47 -6.88 1.20 9.31
CA TRP A 47 -5.60 0.52 9.08
C TRP A 47 -5.83 -0.97 8.93
N LEU A 48 -5.21 -1.57 7.91
CA LEU A 48 -5.20 -3.02 7.73
C LEU A 48 -4.03 -3.61 8.52
N SER A 49 -4.30 -4.68 9.28
CA SER A 49 -3.27 -5.42 10.01
C SER A 49 -2.86 -6.69 9.25
N ASN A 50 -1.70 -7.23 9.58
CA ASN A 50 -1.34 -8.59 9.21
C ASN A 50 -2.41 -9.57 9.74
N PRO A 51 -2.82 -10.60 8.96
CA PRO A 51 -2.32 -11.01 7.64
C PRO A 51 -3.06 -10.41 6.42
N THR A 52 -3.95 -9.43 6.64
CA THR A 52 -4.79 -8.84 5.57
C THR A 52 -3.93 -8.08 4.56
N SER A 53 -2.92 -7.38 5.05
CA SER A 53 -1.83 -6.82 4.25
C SER A 53 -0.63 -7.75 4.27
N ARG A 54 0.05 -7.91 3.13
CA ARG A 54 1.31 -8.63 3.02
C ARG A 54 2.38 -7.67 2.52
N SER A 55 3.42 -7.47 3.31
CA SER A 55 4.59 -6.66 2.94
C SER A 55 5.81 -7.53 2.67
N SER A 56 6.66 -7.07 1.75
CA SER A 56 7.95 -7.66 1.43
C SER A 56 8.96 -6.55 1.15
N GLU A 57 10.18 -6.71 1.62
CA GLU A 57 11.25 -5.73 1.48
C GLU A 57 12.32 -6.24 0.50
N SER A 58 12.87 -5.34 -0.30
CA SER A 58 13.92 -5.60 -1.28
C SER A 58 14.80 -4.37 -1.39
N GLU A 59 16.06 -4.51 -1.81
CA GLU A 59 16.94 -3.37 -2.06
C GLU A 59 17.03 -3.08 -3.56
N ASP A 60 17.05 -1.80 -3.93
CA ASP A 60 17.27 -1.37 -5.30
C ASP A 60 18.75 -1.57 -5.69
N PRO A 61 19.08 -2.35 -6.73
CA PRO A 61 20.47 -2.63 -7.08
C PRO A 61 21.22 -1.43 -7.70
N ALA A 62 20.51 -0.42 -8.20
CA ALA A 62 21.10 0.77 -8.79
C ALA A 62 21.36 1.87 -7.76
N THR A 63 20.46 2.03 -6.78
CA THR A 63 20.53 3.10 -5.78
C THR A 63 20.88 2.64 -4.37
N GLY A 64 20.73 1.35 -4.07
CA GLY A 64 20.87 0.79 -2.72
C GLY A 64 19.70 1.13 -1.79
N ASN A 65 18.65 1.79 -2.30
CA ASN A 65 17.51 2.20 -1.48
C ASN A 65 16.65 0.99 -1.08
N LYS A 66 16.15 1.01 0.15
CA LYS A 66 15.15 0.04 0.61
C LYS A 66 13.84 0.27 -0.14
N ILE A 67 13.33 -0.78 -0.78
CA ILE A 67 12.03 -0.84 -1.43
C ILE A 67 11.11 -1.75 -0.61
N THR A 68 9.98 -1.22 -0.18
CA THR A 68 8.92 -1.97 0.47
C THR A 68 7.75 -2.13 -0.49
N THR A 69 7.38 -3.38 -0.79
CA THR A 69 6.19 -3.73 -1.55
C THR A 69 5.12 -4.23 -0.60
N ILE A 70 3.93 -3.62 -0.61
CA ILE A 70 2.78 -4.06 0.18
C ILE A 70 1.62 -4.40 -0.75
N THR A 71 0.92 -5.50 -0.46
CA THR A 71 -0.23 -5.98 -1.24
C THR A 71 -1.39 -6.35 -0.32
N ILE A 72 -2.61 -6.03 -0.76
CA ILE A 72 -3.87 -6.40 -0.10
C ILE A 72 -4.81 -7.08 -1.09
N GLU A 73 -5.72 -7.90 -0.57
CA GLU A 73 -6.78 -8.55 -1.36
C GLU A 73 -8.13 -8.07 -0.85
N VAL A 74 -8.89 -7.41 -1.72
CA VAL A 74 -10.25 -6.94 -1.45
C VAL A 74 -11.24 -7.95 -2.01
N THR A 75 -12.02 -8.56 -1.13
CA THR A 75 -13.04 -9.56 -1.49
C THR A 75 -14.43 -8.94 -1.50
N ARG A 76 -15.40 -9.65 -2.09
CA ARG A 76 -16.81 -9.25 -2.08
C ARG A 76 -17.35 -9.06 -0.66
N ASN A 77 -16.95 -9.92 0.28
CA ASN A 77 -17.36 -9.81 1.69
C ASN A 77 -16.87 -8.49 2.33
N ASN A 78 -15.71 -7.97 1.93
CA ASN A 78 -15.21 -6.68 2.42
C ASN A 78 -16.09 -5.51 1.94
N LEU A 79 -16.70 -5.64 0.76
CA LEU A 79 -17.64 -4.66 0.21
C LEU A 79 -19.02 -4.79 0.85
N ASP A 80 -19.54 -6.02 0.96
CA ASP A 80 -20.89 -6.29 1.49
C ASP A 80 -20.99 -5.95 3.00
N SER A 81 -19.90 -6.04 3.74
CA SER A 81 -19.84 -5.63 5.16
C SER A 81 -19.83 -4.11 5.35
N PHE A 82 -19.67 -3.34 4.27
CA PHE A 82 -19.62 -1.89 4.30
C PHE A 82 -21.00 -1.30 4.00
N PHE A 83 -21.75 -1.01 5.06
CA PHE A 83 -23.08 -0.38 5.00
C PHE A 83 -23.00 1.14 4.81
N ALA A 84 -22.29 1.63 3.78
CA ALA A 84 -22.24 3.06 3.48
C ALA A 84 -22.66 3.35 2.04
N PRO A 85 -23.22 4.54 1.75
CA PRO A 85 -23.61 4.94 0.39
C PRO A 85 -22.39 5.25 -0.52
N TYR A 86 -21.16 4.99 -0.07
CA TYR A 86 -19.92 5.40 -0.71
C TYR A 86 -19.11 4.22 -1.24
N THR A 87 -18.32 4.46 -2.29
CA THR A 87 -17.38 3.51 -2.87
C THR A 87 -16.30 3.11 -1.85
N TYR A 88 -16.00 1.81 -1.76
CA TYR A 88 -14.88 1.29 -0.97
C TYR A 88 -13.55 1.79 -1.55
N TRP A 89 -12.73 2.45 -0.74
CA TRP A 89 -11.44 3.01 -1.18
C TRP A 89 -10.31 2.69 -0.22
N CYS A 90 -9.10 2.62 -0.76
CA CYS A 90 -7.87 2.35 -0.02
C CYS A 90 -6.78 3.35 -0.38
N GLN A 91 -6.02 3.76 0.62
CA GLN A 91 -4.87 4.65 0.48
C GLN A 91 -3.62 3.93 1.00
N CYS A 92 -2.53 4.02 0.23
CA CYS A 92 -1.20 3.60 0.67
C CYS A 92 -0.54 4.76 1.40
N VAL A 93 -0.05 4.51 2.63
CA VAL A 93 0.60 5.52 3.48
C VAL A 93 1.99 5.02 3.86
N ALA A 94 2.98 5.89 3.74
CA ALA A 94 4.38 5.61 4.07
C ALA A 94 5.01 6.80 4.80
N TRP A 95 5.95 6.52 5.72
CA TRP A 95 6.75 7.50 6.46
C TRP A 95 8.12 6.94 6.85
#